data_AF-A0A7V9EX49-F1
#
_entry.id   AF-A0A7V9EX49-F1
#
_cell.length_a   1.000
_cell.length_b   1.000
_cell.length_c   1.000
_cell.angle_alpha   90.00
_cell.angle_beta   90.00
_cell.angle_gamma   90.00
#
_symmetry.space_group_name_H-M   'P 1'
#
loop_
_entity.id
_entity.type
_entity.pdbx_description
1 polymer ?
#
loop_
_entity_poly.entity_id
_entity_poly.type
_entity_poly.pdbx_seq_one_letter_code
_entity_poly.pdbx_strand_id
1 'polypeptide(L)' 'MRAFAIPLRTRFRRTDVREGVLLAGACGWGEWSPFPEYPAPVAARWLAAAREAADTPWPAPLRDTIPVNVTVPAV' A
#
# COMPACT_ATOMS: atom_id res chain seq x y z
N MET A 1 10.68 -0.83 11.12
CA MET A 1 10.28 -1.52 9.88
C MET A 1 9.78 -2.90 10.24
N ARG A 2 8.57 -3.29 9.82
CA ARG A 2 8.00 -4.63 10.07
C ARG A 2 7.39 -5.18 8.79
N ALA A 3 7.74 -6.40 8.41
CA ALA A 3 7.15 -7.08 7.25
C ALA A 3 5.80 -7.71 7.62
N PHE A 4 4.93 -7.88 6.63
CA PHE A 4 3.67 -8.60 6.75
C PHE A 4 3.44 -9.51 5.54
N ALA A 5 2.63 -10.55 5.75
CA ALA A 5 2.09 -11.42 4.72
C ALA A 5 0.65 -11.79 5.11
N ILE A 6 -0.34 -11.38 4.32
CA ILE A 6 -1.77 -11.53 4.63
C ILE A 6 -2.45 -12.32 3.51
N PRO A 7 -3.08 -13.47 3.80
CA PRO A 7 -3.79 -14.23 2.77
C PRO A 7 -5.05 -13.49 2.29
N LEU A 8 -5.31 -13.52 0.99
CA LEU A 8 -6.55 -13.04 0.38
C LEU A 8 -7.67 -14.06 0.56
N ARG A 9 -8.91 -13.59 0.57
CA ARG A 9 -10.10 -14.47 0.62
C ARG A 9 -10.31 -15.25 -0.68
N THR A 10 -9.96 -14.62 -1.80
CA THR A 10 -10.05 -15.19 -3.15
C THR A 10 -8.89 -14.63 -3.96
N ARG A 11 -8.33 -15.42 -4.86
CA ARG A 11 -7.27 -14.99 -5.76
C ARG A 11 -7.68 -13.73 -6.52
N PHE A 12 -6.86 -12.69 -6.44
CA PHE A 12 -7.14 -11.43 -7.13
C PHE A 12 -5.87 -10.86 -7.75
N ARG A 13 -5.95 -10.44 -9.02
CA ARG A 13 -4.79 -10.00 -9.81
C ARG A 13 -3.60 -10.97 -9.71
N ARG A 14 -3.89 -12.26 -9.81
CA ARG A 14 -2.92 -13.39 -9.76
C ARG A 14 -2.21 -13.56 -8.40
N THR A 15 -2.67 -12.87 -7.35
CA THR A 15 -2.10 -12.89 -6.01
C THR A 15 -3.03 -13.61 -5.04
N ASP A 16 -2.46 -14.46 -4.18
CA ASP A 16 -3.17 -15.16 -3.10
C ASP A 16 -2.74 -14.67 -1.71
N VAL A 17 -1.57 -14.04 -1.61
CA VAL A 17 -1.04 -13.44 -0.37
C VAL A 17 -0.55 -12.03 -0.66
N ARG A 18 -0.99 -11.06 0.13
CA ARG A 18 -0.50 -9.70 0.07
C ARG A 18 0.68 -9.51 1.02
N GLU A 19 1.83 -9.22 0.45
CA GLU A 19 3.06 -8.96 1.21
C GLU A 19 3.46 -7.48 1.13
N GLY A 20 4.21 -7.04 2.13
CA GLY A 20 4.73 -5.69 2.22
C GLY A 20 5.42 -5.40 3.54
N VAL A 21 5.75 -4.13 3.75
CA VAL A 21 6.48 -3.63 4.90
C VAL A 21 5.83 -2.34 5.40
N LEU A 22 5.67 -2.25 6.73
CA LEU A 22 5.23 -1.04 7.41
C LEU A 22 6.43 -0.23 7.93
N LEU A 23 6.43 1.05 7.61
CA LEU A 23 7.39 2.06 8.05
C LEU A 23 6.72 2.96 9.08
N ALA A 24 7.32 3.10 10.25
CA ALA A 24 6.89 4.10 11.23
C ALA A 24 7.74 5.36 11.02
N GLY A 25 7.10 6.52 11.08
CA GLY A 25 7.72 7.82 10.91
C GLY A 25 7.05 8.89 11.76
N ALA A 26 7.51 10.13 11.60
CA ALA A 26 7.07 11.25 12.45
C ALA A 26 5.58 11.61 12.29
N CYS A 27 4.99 11.30 11.13
CA CYS A 27 3.60 11.60 10.78
C CYS A 27 2.68 10.36 10.83
N GLY A 28 3.21 9.20 11.22
CA GLY A 28 2.43 7.97 11.37
C GLY A 28 3.07 6.77 10.68
N TRP A 29 2.27 6.04 9.90
CA TRP A 29 2.70 4.83 9.22
C TRP A 29 2.58 4.96 7.70
N GLY A 30 3.59 4.44 7.01
CA GLY A 30 3.55 4.26 5.56
C GLY A 30 3.70 2.79 5.17
N GLU A 31 3.08 2.42 4.06
CA GLU A 31 3.12 1.05 3.52
C GLU A 31 4.00 0.98 2.27
N TRP A 32 5.04 0.15 2.32
CA TRP A 32 5.82 -0.24 1.15
C TRP A 32 5.46 -1.66 0.74
N SER A 33 4.68 -1.79 -0.32
CA SER A 33 4.16 -3.08 -0.76
C SER A 33 4.14 -3.21 -2.29
N PRO A 34 5.25 -2.99 -3.01
CA PRO A 34 5.28 -3.26 -4.45
C PRO A 34 4.98 -4.74 -4.73
N PHE A 35 4.41 -5.05 -5.89
CA PHE A 35 4.30 -6.44 -6.33
C PHE A 35 5.69 -7.02 -6.63
N PRO A 36 5.94 -8.32 -6.40
CA PRO A 36 7.27 -8.92 -6.53
C PRO A 36 7.89 -8.79 -7.92
N GLU A 37 7.09 -8.73 -8.98
CA GLU A 37 7.54 -8.58 -10.36
C GLU A 37 8.01 -7.16 -10.72
N TYR A 38 7.80 -6.17 -9.86
CA TYR A 38 8.20 -4.80 -10.15
C TYR A 38 9.72 -4.62 -10.03
N PRO A 39 10.38 -4.08 -11.06
CA PRO A 39 11.82 -3.83 -11.01
C PRO A 39 12.12 -2.69 -10.03
N ALA A 40 13.35 -2.64 -9.54
CA ALA A 40 13.79 -1.66 -8.54
C ALA A 40 13.42 -0.19 -8.87
N PRO A 41 13.53 0.30 -10.12
CA PRO A 41 13.12 1.68 -10.43
C PRO A 41 11.62 1.94 -10.24
N VAL A 42 10.76 0.93 -10.42
CA VAL A 42 9.33 1.03 -10.14
C VAL A 42 9.10 0.98 -8.63
N ALA A 43 9.70 0.01 -7.94
CA ALA A 43 9.59 -0.16 -6.49
C ALA A 43 10.14 1.04 -5.70
N ALA A 44 11.08 1.81 -6.26
CA ALA A 44 11.61 3.03 -5.65
C ALA A 44 10.53 4.11 -5.47
N ARG A 45 9.61 4.26 -6.44
CA ARG A 45 8.48 5.19 -6.31
C ARG A 45 7.51 4.76 -5.22
N TRP A 46 7.29 3.46 -5.07
CA TRP A 46 6.50 2.91 -3.96
C TRP A 46 7.15 3.21 -2.62
N LEU A 47 8.48 3.13 -2.53
CA LEU A 47 9.21 3.47 -1.30
C LEU A 47 9.12 4.96 -0.99
N ALA A 48 9.21 5.82 -2.00
CA ALA A 48 9.03 7.26 -1.83
C ALA A 48 7.63 7.58 -1.26
N ALA A 49 6.57 6.97 -1.79
CA ALA A 49 5.21 7.13 -1.27
C ALA A 49 5.06 6.62 0.17
N ALA A 50 5.65 5.46 0.49
CA ALA A 50 5.64 4.92 1.85
C ALA A 50 6.34 5.87 2.84
N ARG A 51 7.46 6.46 2.44
CA ARG A 51 8.18 7.44 3.28
C ARG A 51 7.41 8.74 3.43
N GLU A 52 6.80 9.24 2.36
CA GLU A 52 5.93 10.42 2.43
C GLU A 52 4.80 10.19 3.43
N ALA A 53 4.08 9.07 3.36
CA ALA A 53 3.02 8.76 4.31
C ALA A 53 3.50 8.60 5.76
N ALA A 54 4.71 8.09 5.96
CA ALA A 54 5.28 7.92 7.30
C ALA A 54 5.80 9.23 7.91
N ASP A 55 6.40 10.11 7.09
CA ASP A 55 7.21 11.23 7.57
C ASP A 55 6.66 12.62 7.20
N THR A 56 5.71 12.72 6.27
CA THR A 56 5.16 14.00 5.78
C THR A 56 3.65 14.07 5.99
N PRO A 57 3.09 15.18 6.53
CA PRO A 57 1.65 15.36 6.60
C PRO A 57 1.04 15.39 5.19
N TRP A 58 -0.06 14.67 4.97
CA TRP A 58 -0.81 14.80 3.74
C TRP A 58 -1.43 16.20 3.60
N PRO A 59 -1.68 16.67 2.36
CA PRO A 59 -2.45 17.87 2.13
C PRO A 59 -3.80 17.83 2.85
N ALA A 60 -4.27 19.00 3.31
CA ALA A 60 -5.55 19.09 4.00
C ALA A 60 -6.69 18.56 3.10
N PRO A 61 -7.54 17.66 3.61
CA PRO A 61 -8.66 17.13 2.83
C PRO A 61 -9.69 18.23 2.57
N LEU A 62 -10.30 18.24 1.38
CA LEU A 62 -11.40 19.13 1.02
C LEU A 62 -12.79 18.50 1.27
N ARG A 63 -12.83 17.25 1.75
CA ARG A 63 -14.04 16.49 2.08
C ARG A 63 -13.69 15.40 3.09
N ASP A 64 -14.65 15.08 3.95
CA ASP A 64 -14.44 14.11 5.04
C ASP A 64 -14.64 12.65 4.60
N THR A 65 -15.38 12.44 3.50
CA THR A 65 -15.72 11.10 3.00
C THR A 65 -15.58 10.99 1.49
N ILE A 66 -15.16 9.82 1.00
CA ILE A 66 -15.05 9.47 -0.43
C ILE A 66 -16.02 8.31 -0.72
N PRO A 67 -16.99 8.45 -1.66
CA PRO A 67 -17.78 7.30 -2.11
C PRO A 67 -16.88 6.31 -2.87
N VAL A 68 -17.06 5.01 -2.62
CA VAL A 68 -16.23 3.95 -3.20
C VAL A 68 -17.08 2.93 -3.97
N ASN A 69 -16.50 2.31 -5.00
CA ASN A 69 -17.12 1.21 -5.74
C ASN A 69 -16.77 -0.16 -5.11
N VAL A 70 -17.55 -1.19 -5.45
CA VAL A 70 -17.21 -2.59 -5.15
C VAL A 70 -16.11 -3.07 -6.11
N THR A 71 -15.17 -3.85 -5.59
CA THR A 71 -14.19 -4.60 -6.40
C THR A 71 -14.64 -6.05 -6.46
N VAL A 72 -15.01 -6.53 -7.65
CA VAL A 72 -15.50 -7.90 -7.88
C VAL A 72 -14.34 -8.74 -8.46
N PRO A 73 -13.84 -9.77 -7.76
CA PRO A 73 -12.83 -10.66 -8.29
C PRO A 73 -13.41 -11.61 -9.34
N ALA A 74 -12.55 -12.16 -10.21
CA ALA A 74 -12.91 -13.28 -11.06
C ALA A 74 -12.96 -14.55 -10.20
N VAL A 75 -14.17 -15.10 -10.02
CA VAL A 75 -14.44 -16.33 -9.25
C VAL A 75 -14.53 -17.55 -10.16
#